data_AF-R7GP87-F1
#
_entry.id   AF-R7GP87-F1
#
_cell.length_a   1.000
_cell.length_b   1.000
_cell.length_c   1.000
_cell.angle_alpha   90.00
_cell.angle_beta   90.00
_cell.angle_gamma   90.00
#
_symmetry.space_group_name_H-M   'P 1'
#
loop_
_entity.id
_entity.type
_entity.pdbx_description
1 polymer ?
#
loop_
_entity_poly.entity_id
_entity_poly.type
_entity_poly.pdbx_seq_one_letter_code
_entity_poly.pdbx_strand_id
1 'polypeptide(L)' 'MKQNKVCPKCNNKKILKIKDVLHASGGGNISRSRHLFTENSCAKVTYYICTNCGFVEEYLDKEELHKLM' A
#
# COMPACT_ATOMS: atom_id res chain seq x y z
N MET A 1 -11.42 3.09 -5.17
CA MET A 1 -10.93 4.44 -4.81
C MET A 1 -9.87 4.95 -5.79
N LYS A 2 -8.93 4.12 -6.26
CA LYS A 2 -7.92 4.51 -7.27
C LYS A 2 -8.52 5.12 -8.55
N GLN A 3 -9.55 4.48 -9.11
CA GLN A 3 -10.11 4.87 -10.41
C GLN A 3 -11.14 6.01 -10.30
N ASN A 4 -12.13 5.87 -9.44
CA ASN A 4 -13.28 6.77 -9.35
C ASN A 4 -13.19 7.80 -8.22
N LYS A 5 -12.15 7.75 -7.37
CA LYS A 5 -11.97 8.63 -6.18
C LYS A 5 -13.14 8.60 -5.18
N VAL A 6 -13.95 7.55 -5.20
CA VAL A 6 -15.11 7.35 -4.31
C VAL A 6 -14.92 6.08 -3.49
N CYS A 7 -15.24 6.14 -2.20
CA CYS A 7 -15.25 4.97 -1.33
C CYS A 7 -16.39 4.02 -1.74
N PRO A 8 -16.11 2.74 -2.06
CA PRO A 8 -17.15 1.79 -2.49
C PRO A 8 -18.05 1.33 -1.34
N LYS A 9 -17.72 1.64 -0.09
CA LYS A 9 -18.49 1.23 1.10
C LYS A 9 -19.48 2.28 1.58
N CYS A 10 -19.10 3.56 1.55
CA CYS A 10 -19.92 4.66 2.08
C CYS A 10 -20.11 5.82 1.11
N ASN A 11 -19.65 5.71 -0.14
CA ASN A 11 -19.73 6.74 -1.18
C ASN A 11 -19.05 8.09 -0.84
N ASN A 12 -18.33 8.18 0.27
CA ASN A 12 -17.56 9.36 0.61
C ASN A 12 -16.44 9.61 -0.43
N LYS A 13 -16.20 10.89 -0.72
CA LYS A 13 -15.18 11.37 -1.69
C LYS A 13 -13.87 11.79 -1.03
N LYS A 14 -13.86 11.97 0.30
CA LYS A 14 -12.65 12.37 1.03
C LYS A 14 -11.77 11.14 1.29
N ILE A 15 -10.79 10.94 0.41
CA ILE A 15 -9.87 9.79 0.42
C ILE A 15 -8.44 10.27 0.70
N LEU A 16 -7.77 9.65 1.67
CA LEU A 16 -6.34 9.81 1.91
C LEU A 16 -5.56 8.82 1.05
N LYS A 17 -4.47 9.26 0.42
CA LYS A 17 -3.58 8.40 -0.37
C LYS A 17 -2.21 8.34 0.30
N ILE A 18 -1.75 7.14 0.62
CA ILE A 18 -0.43 6.88 1.19
C ILE A 18 0.29 5.89 0.27
N LYS A 19 1.59 6.09 0.03
CA LYS A 19 2.42 5.09 -0.63
C LYS A 19 3.48 4.65 0.37
N ASP A 20 3.47 3.37 0.70
CA ASP A 20 4.36 2.80 1.73
C ASP A 20 4.91 1.45 1.27
N VAL A 21 5.95 0.97 1.94
CA VAL A 21 6.56 -0.33 1.64
C VAL A 21 5.56 -1.46 1.94
N LEU A 22 5.50 -2.46 1.06
CA LEU A 22 4.73 -3.67 1.34
C LEU A 22 5.39 -4.41 2.51
N HIS A 23 4.89 -4.20 3.72
CA HIS A 23 5.26 -4.99 4.88
C HIS A 23 4.45 -6.28 4.86
N ALA A 24 4.92 -7.28 4.09
CA ALA A 24 4.36 -8.62 4.12
C ALA A 24 4.54 -9.20 5.54
N SER A 25 3.54 -9.03 6.41
CA SER A 25 3.60 -9.57 7.77
C SER A 25 3.08 -11.00 7.75
N GLY A 26 4.02 -11.93 7.61
CA GLY A 26 3.80 -13.36 7.81
C GLY A 26 5.01 -13.98 8.49
N GLY A 27 5.22 -13.70 9.78
CA GLY A 27 6.15 -14.44 10.64
C GLY A 27 7.59 -13.91 10.76
N GLY A 28 7.92 -13.33 11.92
CA GLY A 28 9.24 -13.41 12.57
C GLY A 28 10.47 -12.81 11.85
N ASN A 29 11.03 -11.76 12.46
CA ASN A 29 12.37 -11.18 12.25
C ASN A 29 12.53 -10.08 11.18
N ILE A 30 11.94 -8.92 11.47
CA ILE A 30 12.27 -7.61 10.84
C ILE A 30 13.59 -7.03 11.41
N SER A 31 14.44 -7.83 12.05
CA SER A 31 15.67 -7.35 12.72
C SER A 31 16.97 -7.70 12.00
N ARG A 32 16.97 -8.58 10.97
CA ARG A 32 18.22 -8.97 10.27
C ARG A 32 18.43 -8.41 8.87
N SER A 33 17.41 -7.86 8.21
CA SER A 33 17.52 -7.44 6.80
C SER A 33 17.42 -5.92 6.57
N ARG A 34 17.68 -5.11 7.61
CA ARG A 34 17.66 -3.64 7.51
C ARG A 34 18.66 -3.08 6.46
N HIS A 35 19.63 -3.87 6.04
CA HIS A 35 20.58 -3.54 4.96
C HIS A 35 20.17 -4.03 3.57
N LEU A 36 19.17 -4.92 3.45
CA LEU A 36 18.69 -5.48 2.17
C LEU A 36 17.37 -4.84 1.72
N PHE A 37 16.54 -4.38 2.67
CA PHE A 37 15.28 -3.70 2.41
C PHE A 37 15.48 -2.18 2.41
N THR A 38 15.95 -1.66 1.29
CA THR A 38 16.06 -0.24 1.00
C THR A 38 14.82 0.24 0.25
N GLU A 39 14.57 1.54 0.20
CA GLU A 39 13.45 2.09 -0.58
C GLU A 39 13.44 1.66 -2.05
N ASN A 40 14.61 1.34 -2.60
CA ASN A 40 14.78 0.94 -3.99
C ASN A 40 14.61 -0.58 -4.20
N SER A 41 14.87 -1.39 -3.19
CA SER A 41 14.79 -2.86 -3.28
C SER A 41 13.47 -3.44 -2.81
N CYS A 42 12.58 -2.64 -2.24
CA CYS A 42 11.23 -3.08 -1.87
C CYS A 42 10.17 -2.55 -2.82
N ALA A 43 9.21 -3.41 -3.15
CA ALA A 43 7.96 -2.99 -3.77
C ALA A 43 7.17 -2.12 -2.79
N LYS A 44 6.64 -1.00 -3.29
CA LYS A 44 5.76 -0.11 -2.54
C LYS A 44 4.30 -0.37 -2.93
N VAL A 45 3.39 -0.37 -1.97
CA VAL A 45 1.95 -0.43 -2.18
C VAL A 45 1.35 0.95 -1.95
N THR A 46 0.41 1.31 -2.82
CA THR A 46 -0.41 2.49 -2.66
C THR A 46 -1.68 2.12 -1.88
N TYR A 47 -1.88 2.76 -0.74
CA TYR A 47 -3.06 2.64 0.10
C TYR A 47 -3.98 3.84 -0.15
N TYR A 48 -5.23 3.57 -0.49
CA TYR A 48 -6.30 4.55 -0.53
C TYR A 48 -7.18 4.32 0.70
N ILE A 49 -7.37 5.34 1.54
CA ILE A 49 -8.07 5.21 2.83
C ILE A 49 -9.26 6.16 2.85
N CYS A 50 -10.46 5.62 3.06
CA CYS A 50 -11.65 6.45 3.26
C CYS A 50 -11.62 7.11 4.64
N THR A 51 -11.60 8.44 4.68
CA THR A 51 -11.58 9.20 5.94
C THR A 51 -12.90 9.20 6.71
N ASN A 52 -13.96 8.60 6.16
CA ASN A 52 -15.27 8.50 6.83
C ASN A 52 -15.49 7.13 7.47
N CYS A 53 -15.28 6.04 6.72
CA CYS A 53 -15.58 4.69 7.20
C CYS A 53 -14.34 3.82 7.45
N GLY A 54 -13.13 4.34 7.22
CA GLY A 54 -11.88 3.60 7.42
C GLY A 54 -11.59 2.51 6.38
N PHE A 55 -12.46 2.28 5.39
CA PHE A 55 -12.19 1.31 4.32
C PHE A 55 -10.87 1.63 3.60
N VAL A 56 -10.03 0.61 3.44
CA VAL A 56 -8.74 0.69 2.77
C VAL A 56 -8.79 -0.11 1.46
N GLU A 57 -8.36 0.51 0.36
CA GLU A 57 -8.11 -0.16 -0.91
C GLU A 57 -6.60 -0.13 -1.16
N GLU A 58 -6.01 -1.31 -1.24
CA GLU A 58 -4.59 -1.51 -1.51
C GLU A 58 -4.38 -1.72 -3.00
N TYR A 59 -3.33 -1.13 -3.55
CA TYR A 59 -2.98 -1.29 -4.95
C TYR A 59 -1.48 -1.35 -5.14
N LEU A 60 -1.00 -2.46 -5.70
CA LEU A 60 0.37 -2.58 -6.19
C LEU A 60 0.45 -2.01 -7.60
N ASP A 61 1.20 -0.92 -7.76
CA ASP A 61 1.36 -0.28 -9.06
C ASP A 61 2.20 -1.15 -10.01
N LYS A 62 1.92 -1.07 -11.32
CA LYS A 62 2.59 -1.95 -12.31
C LYS A 62 4.09 -1.78 -12.30
N GLU A 63 4.55 -0.56 -12.06
CA GLU A 63 5.96 -0.20 -11.93
C GLU A 63 6.61 -0.83 -10.71
N GLU A 64 5.86 -1.34 -9.72
CA GLU A 64 6.42 -2.01 -8.55
C GLU A 64 6.46 -3.54 -8.71
N LEU A 65 5.75 -4.10 -9.72
CA LEU A 65 5.71 -5.55 -9.99
C LEU A 65 7.09 -6.14 -10.28
N HIS A 66 7.96 -5.40 -10.99
CA HIS A 66 9.30 -5.88 -11.32
C HIS A 66 10.19 -6.13 -10.10
N LYS A 67 9.85 -5.57 -8.93
CA LYS A 67 10.58 -5.79 -7.68
C LYS A 67 10.12 -7.04 -6.93
N LEU A 68 9.06 -7.71 -7.43
CA LEU A 68 8.55 -8.97 -6.90
C LEU A 68 8.99 -10.19 -7.72
N MET A 69 9.75 -9.98 -8.79
CA MET A 69 10.29 -11.02 -9.69
C MET A 69 11.80 -11.12 -9.52
#